data_AF-A0A3R6HAT2-F1
#
_entry.id   AF-A0A3R6HAT2-F1
#
_cell.length_a   1.000
_cell.length_b   1.000
_cell.length_c   1.000
_cell.angle_alpha   90.00
_cell.angle_beta   90.00
_cell.angle_gamma   90.00
#
_symmetry.space_group_name_H-M   'P 1'
#
loop_
_entity.id
_entity.type
_entity.pdbx_description
1 polymer ?
#
loop_
_entity_poly.entity_id
_entity_poly.type
_entity_poly.pdbx_seq_one_letter_code
_entity_poly.pdbx_strand_id
1 'polypeptide(L)'
;MTEAELRAMNDEGKPLSEIASEMADGEYDVCSRETLLSYAISEIENDRLFLARHILDAVDSGEYADFYFYDITMGTLDTPLAIEGIGDLVDHIAE
;
A
#
# COMPACT_ATOMS: atom_id res chain seq x y z
N MET A 1 2.49 14.35 5.14
CA MET A 1 1.75 13.80 6.29
C MET A 1 2.68 13.42 7.44
N THR A 2 2.39 13.98 8.61
CA THR A 2 3.06 13.69 9.89
C THR A 2 2.18 12.79 10.75
N GLU A 3 2.76 12.13 11.75
CA GLU A 3 2.00 11.34 12.73
C GLU A 3 0.88 12.17 13.40
N ALA A 4 1.14 13.45 13.68
CA ALA A 4 0.14 14.34 14.29
C ALA A 4 -1.04 14.62 13.36
N GLU A 5 -0.80 14.78 12.05
CA GLU A 5 -1.87 14.96 11.05
C GLU A 5 -2.71 13.69 10.91
N LEU A 6 -2.06 12.52 10.86
CA LEU A 6 -2.76 11.24 10.77
C LEU A 6 -3.63 10.97 12.00
N ARG A 7 -3.10 11.23 13.21
CA ARG A 7 -3.88 11.11 14.45
C ARG A 7 -5.07 12.09 14.48
N ALA A 8 -4.89 13.32 14.00
CA ALA A 8 -5.99 14.29 13.91
C ALA A 8 -7.11 13.79 12.97
N MET A 9 -6.76 13.25 11.80
CA MET A 9 -7.73 12.67 10.87
C MET A 9 -8.49 11.47 11.47
N ASN A 10 -7.78 10.61 12.21
CA ASN A 10 -8.40 9.50 12.92
C ASN A 10 -9.32 9.98 14.07
N ASP A 11 -8.92 11.01 14.82
CA ASP A 11 -9.73 11.63 15.88
C ASP A 11 -10.98 12.35 15.32
N GLU A 12 -10.90 12.88 14.10
CA GLU A 12 -12.04 13.42 13.34
C GLU A 12 -12.99 12.32 12.83
N GLY A 13 -12.61 11.04 12.96
CA GLY A 13 -13.41 9.90 12.54
C GLY A 13 -13.35 9.62 11.05
N LYS A 14 -12.32 10.10 10.33
CA LYS A 14 -12.11 9.73 8.93
C LYS A 14 -11.86 8.22 8.81
N PRO A 15 -12.44 7.54 7.80
CA PRO A 15 -12.21 6.13 7.60
C PRO A 15 -10.78 5.85 7.13
N LEU A 16 -10.27 4.65 7.43
CA LEU A 16 -8.94 4.19 7.01
C LEU A 16 -8.71 4.36 5.51
N SER A 17 -9.71 4.03 4.69
CA SER A 17 -9.62 4.12 3.24
C SER A 17 -9.42 5.55 2.72
N GLU A 18 -9.98 6.55 3.40
CA GLU A 18 -9.76 7.96 3.03
C GLU A 18 -8.34 8.40 3.39
N ILE A 19 -7.87 8.04 4.60
CA ILE A 19 -6.52 8.37 5.06
C ILE A 19 -5.46 7.67 4.19
N ALA A 20 -5.63 6.38 3.90
CA ALA A 20 -4.72 5.62 3.05
C ALA A 20 -4.74 6.12 1.60
N SER A 21 -5.88 6.59 1.09
CA SER A 21 -5.94 7.24 -0.23
C SER A 21 -5.17 8.56 -0.24
N GLU A 22 -5.30 9.41 0.78
CA GLU A 22 -4.52 10.65 0.88
C GLU A 22 -3.01 10.36 0.96
N MET A 23 -2.60 9.25 1.58
CA MET A 23 -1.20 8.79 1.55
C MET A 23 -0.76 8.33 0.18
N ALA A 24 -1.57 7.51 -0.50
CA ALA A 24 -1.26 6.97 -1.82
C ALA A 24 -1.12 8.06 -2.89
N ASP A 25 -1.82 9.18 -2.73
CA ASP A 25 -1.69 10.36 -3.61
C ASP A 25 -0.43 11.19 -3.32
N GLY A 26 0.22 10.97 -2.16
CA GLY A 26 1.47 11.60 -1.76
C GLY A 26 2.72 10.83 -2.21
N GLU A 27 3.89 11.25 -1.70
CA GLU A 27 5.16 10.53 -1.87
C GLU A 27 5.37 9.48 -0.76
N TYR A 28 4.31 8.75 -0.40
CA TYR A 28 4.37 7.63 0.54
C TYR A 28 4.42 6.32 -0.22
N ASP A 29 5.07 5.32 0.37
CA ASP A 29 5.11 3.95 -0.16
C ASP A 29 3.77 3.24 0.08
N VAL A 30 2.65 3.90 -0.22
CA VAL A 30 1.29 3.37 -0.07
C VAL A 30 0.65 3.31 -1.45
N CYS A 31 0.05 2.19 -1.78
CA CYS A 31 -0.70 2.04 -3.02
C CYS A 31 -2.02 1.33 -2.81
N SER A 32 -3.00 1.64 -3.65
CA SER A 32 -4.26 0.91 -3.68
C SER A 32 -4.05 -0.50 -4.22
N ARG A 33 -4.89 -1.44 -3.80
CA ARG A 33 -4.93 -2.79 -4.38
C ARG A 33 -5.11 -2.77 -5.90
N GLU A 34 -5.94 -1.88 -6.41
CA GLU A 34 -6.18 -1.72 -7.85
C GLU A 34 -4.90 -1.32 -8.60
N THR A 35 -4.17 -0.34 -8.05
CA THR A 35 -2.87 0.09 -8.58
C THR A 35 -1.87 -1.05 -8.55
N LEU A 36 -1.80 -1.80 -7.45
CA LEU A 36 -0.86 -2.90 -7.27
C LEU A 36 -1.13 -4.07 -8.23
N LEU A 37 -2.41 -4.40 -8.47
CA LEU A 37 -2.79 -5.40 -9.47
C LEU A 37 -2.51 -4.93 -10.90
N SER A 38 -2.76 -3.65 -11.20
CA SER A 38 -2.43 -3.06 -12.49
C SER A 38 -0.92 -3.11 -12.74
N TYR A 39 -0.12 -2.84 -11.70
CA TYR A 39 1.32 -2.98 -11.76
C TYR A 39 1.72 -4.44 -12.03
N ALA A 40 1.20 -5.41 -11.29
CA ALA A 40 1.46 -6.84 -11.54
C ALA A 40 1.12 -7.28 -12.99
N ILE A 41 0.03 -6.76 -13.57
CA ILE A 41 -0.31 -7.01 -14.99
C ILE A 41 0.76 -6.44 -15.91
N SER A 42 1.19 -5.19 -15.68
CA SER A 42 2.27 -4.58 -16.47
C SER A 42 3.59 -5.36 -16.37
N GLU A 43 3.87 -5.97 -15.21
CA GLU A 43 5.05 -6.82 -15.01
C GLU A 43 4.96 -8.11 -15.82
N ILE A 44 3.75 -8.69 -15.97
CA ILE A 44 3.51 -9.82 -16.88
C ILE A 44 3.76 -9.41 -18.33
N GLU A 45 3.24 -8.26 -18.75
CA GLU A 45 3.42 -7.74 -20.12
C GLU A 45 4.89 -7.45 -20.46
N ASN A 46 5.70 -7.16 -19.45
CA ASN A 46 7.15 -6.93 -19.57
C ASN A 46 8.01 -8.20 -19.35
N ASP A 47 7.40 -9.39 -19.36
CA ASP A 47 8.05 -10.69 -19.11
C ASP A 47 8.73 -10.81 -17.72
N ARG A 48 8.41 -9.92 -16.76
CA ARG A 48 8.92 -9.95 -15.38
C ARG A 48 8.02 -10.79 -14.47
N LEU A 49 7.80 -12.04 -14.89
CA LEU A 49 6.84 -12.98 -14.25
C LEU A 49 7.13 -13.25 -12.77
N PHE A 50 8.42 -13.21 -12.37
CA PHE A 50 8.80 -13.38 -10.97
C PHE A 50 8.22 -12.27 -10.08
N LEU A 51 8.35 -11.02 -10.52
CA LEU A 51 7.87 -9.87 -9.76
C LEU A 51 6.33 -9.83 -9.76
N ALA A 52 5.71 -10.08 -10.91
CA ALA A 52 4.25 -10.19 -10.99
C ALA A 52 3.70 -11.24 -10.02
N ARG A 53 4.33 -12.43 -9.98
CA ARG A 53 3.93 -13.48 -9.05
C ARG A 53 4.14 -13.07 -7.59
N HIS A 54 5.28 -12.45 -7.27
CA HIS A 54 5.57 -11.98 -5.92
C HIS A 54 4.50 -11.02 -5.41
N ILE A 55 4.06 -10.08 -6.24
CA ILE A 55 2.97 -9.15 -5.93
C ILE A 55 1.63 -9.89 -5.75
N LEU A 56 1.28 -10.77 -6.67
CA LEU A 56 0.02 -11.50 -6.63
C LEU A 56 -0.07 -12.44 -5.42
N ASP A 57 1.02 -13.16 -5.12
CA ASP A 57 1.10 -14.04 -3.95
C ASP A 57 0.92 -13.21 -2.66
N ALA A 58 1.50 -12.00 -2.57
CA ALA A 58 1.30 -11.12 -1.42
C ALA A 58 -0.17 -10.71 -1.25
N VAL A 59 -0.82 -10.27 -2.33
CA VAL A 59 -2.22 -9.82 -2.32
C VAL A 59 -3.22 -10.98 -2.07
N ASP A 60 -2.86 -12.22 -2.42
CA ASP A 60 -3.72 -13.41 -2.24
C ASP A 60 -3.45 -14.18 -0.92
N SER A 61 -2.33 -13.90 -0.25
CA SER A 61 -1.88 -14.67 0.92
C SER A 61 -2.64 -14.42 2.24
N GLY A 62 -3.42 -13.34 2.31
CA GLY A 62 -4.01 -12.84 3.57
C GLY A 62 -5.49 -12.45 3.47
N GLU A 63 -5.96 -11.69 4.47
CA GLU A 63 -7.27 -11.06 4.40
C GLU A 63 -7.30 -9.97 3.32
N TYR A 64 -8.50 -9.70 2.81
CA TYR A 64 -8.69 -8.67 1.81
C TYR A 64 -8.37 -7.29 2.41
N ALA A 65 -7.35 -6.62 1.87
CA ALA A 65 -7.02 -5.23 2.16
C ALA A 65 -7.16 -4.34 0.92
N ASP A 66 -7.67 -3.13 1.11
CA ASP A 66 -7.84 -2.14 0.03
C ASP A 66 -6.53 -1.41 -0.32
N PHE A 67 -5.59 -1.33 0.63
CA PHE A 67 -4.33 -0.61 0.50
C PHE A 67 -3.16 -1.44 1.03
N TYR A 68 -1.97 -1.20 0.48
CA TYR A 68 -0.73 -1.90 0.80
C TYR A 68 0.42 -0.90 0.91
N PHE A 69 1.37 -1.18 1.81
CA PHE A 69 2.68 -0.56 1.77
C PHE A 69 3.51 -1.20 0.66
N TYR A 70 3.78 -0.45 -0.40
CA TYR A 70 4.62 -0.88 -1.51
C TYR A 70 4.98 0.28 -2.44
N ASP A 71 6.27 0.41 -2.77
CA ASP A 71 6.76 1.36 -3.78
C ASP A 71 6.83 0.70 -5.17
N ILE A 72 5.82 0.98 -5.99
CA ILE A 72 5.74 0.52 -7.38
C ILE A 72 6.73 1.24 -8.31
N THR A 73 7.31 2.37 -7.90
CA THR A 73 8.18 3.21 -8.74
C THR A 73 9.62 2.68 -8.78
N MET A 74 10.10 2.14 -7.65
CA MET A 74 11.44 1.57 -7.54
C MET A 74 11.50 0.09 -7.89
N GLY A 75 10.36 -0.60 -8.02
CA GLY A 75 10.30 -2.01 -8.40
C GLY A 75 11.10 -2.89 -7.45
N THR A 76 10.88 -2.71 -6.14
CA THR A 76 11.67 -3.40 -5.11
C THR A 76 11.29 -4.87 -5.00
N LEU A 77 12.14 -5.67 -4.35
CA LEU A 77 11.82 -7.05 -3.98
C LEU A 77 11.10 -7.13 -2.62
N ASP A 78 10.70 -6.00 -2.06
CA ASP A 78 9.95 -5.98 -0.81
C ASP A 78 8.59 -6.64 -1.04
N THR A 79 8.02 -7.24 -0.01
CA THR A 79 6.71 -7.86 -0.11
C THR A 79 5.67 -6.79 0.16
N PRO A 80 4.67 -6.58 -0.72
CA PRO A 80 3.54 -5.71 -0.39
C PRO A 80 2.92 -6.11 0.95
N LEU A 81 2.81 -5.16 1.88
CA LEU A 81 2.24 -5.41 3.21
C LEU A 81 0.85 -4.80 3.30
N ALA A 82 -0.13 -5.61 3.70
CA ALA A 82 -1.51 -5.16 3.86
C ALA A 82 -1.61 -4.08 4.95
N ILE A 83 -2.42 -3.05 4.70
CA ILE A 83 -2.77 -2.03 5.68
C ILE A 83 -4.13 -2.40 6.27
N GLU A 84 -4.13 -2.92 7.49
CA GLU A 84 -5.32 -3.43 8.19
C GLU A 84 -5.90 -2.36 9.13
N GLY A 85 -5.08 -1.40 9.56
CA GLY A 85 -5.50 -0.37 10.47
C GLY A 85 -4.65 0.89 10.48
N ILE A 86 -5.13 1.88 11.24
CA ILE A 86 -4.45 3.16 11.47
C ILE A 86 -3.11 2.96 12.19
N GLY A 87 -3.00 1.90 13.02
CA GLY A 87 -1.75 1.54 13.69
C GLY A 87 -0.61 1.30 12.70
N ASP A 88 -0.90 0.56 11.62
CA ASP A 88 0.10 0.23 10.60
C ASP A 88 0.62 1.49 9.91
N LEU A 89 -0.27 2.47 9.65
CA LEU A 89 0.11 3.76 9.07
C LEU A 89 0.95 4.61 10.02
N VAL A 90 0.66 4.58 11.33
CA VAL A 90 1.45 5.29 12.33
C VAL A 90 2.85 4.71 12.44
N ASP A 91 2.95 3.37 12.47
CA ASP A 91 4.22 2.67 12.56
C ASP A 91 5.09 2.95 11.33
N HIS A 92 4.49 2.98 10.13
CA HIS A 92 5.20 3.30 8.88
C HIS A 92 5.76 4.73 8.84
N ILE A 93 5.06 5.73 9.40
CA ILE A 93 5.54 7.13 9.43
C ILE A 93 6.65 7.35 10.47
N ALA A 94 6.75 6.47 11.46
CA ALA A 94 7.75 6.57 12.53
C ALA A 94 9.13 5.96 12.16
N GLU A 95 9.22 5.25 11.04
CA GLU A 95 10.43 4.64 10.49
C GLU A 95 11.28 5.63 9.67
#